data_AF-A0A1Q5FXB6-F1
#
_entry.id   AF-A0A1Q5FXB6-F1
#
_cell.length_a   1.000
_cell.length_b   1.000
_cell.length_c   1.000
_cell.angle_alpha   90.00
_cell.angle_beta   90.00
_cell.angle_gamma   90.00
#
_symmetry.space_group_name_H-M   'P 1'
#
loop_
_entity.id
_entity.type
_entity.pdbx_description
1 polymer ?
#
loop_
_entity_poly.entity_id
_entity_poly.type
_entity_poly.pdbx_seq_one_letter_code
_entity_poly.pdbx_strand_id
1 'polypeptide(L)'
;MPSTTRTAPLPDLERAPGRPPLLPADPGGDAPGWIASHRQALRAAVTEHGAVLVRGLDLRDASGTAAVRDALGALPLAERETFAAREPYGDGVLSATPWPSNQPMCMRP
;
A
#
# COMPACT_ATOMS: atom_id res chain seq x y z
N MET A 1 16.83 -3.66 26.30
CA MET A 1 16.60 -2.27 25.85
C MET A 1 16.28 -2.32 24.36
N PRO A 2 15.05 -2.04 23.90
CA PRO A 2 14.82 -1.92 22.47
C PRO A 2 15.46 -0.60 22.02
N SER A 3 16.42 -0.68 21.11
CA SER A 3 16.98 0.49 20.46
C SER A 3 15.89 1.14 19.62
N THR A 4 15.49 2.37 19.98
CA THR A 4 14.62 3.18 19.13
C THR A 4 15.40 3.57 17.89
N THR A 5 15.26 2.79 16.82
CA THR A 5 15.78 3.18 15.50
C THR A 5 15.00 4.41 15.07
N ARG A 6 15.65 5.58 15.13
CA ARG A 6 15.10 6.83 14.61
C ARG A 6 14.92 6.65 13.11
N THR A 7 13.67 6.48 12.69
CA THR A 7 13.28 6.44 11.28
C THR A 7 13.73 7.75 10.61
N ALA A 8 14.51 7.65 9.54
CA ALA A 8 14.87 8.82 8.74
C ALA A 8 13.61 9.33 8.02
N PRO A 9 13.40 10.66 7.94
CA PRO A 9 12.29 11.24 7.21
C PRO A 9 12.40 10.92 5.71
N LEU A 10 11.27 10.80 5.03
CA LEU A 10 11.18 10.67 3.58
C LEU A 10 11.41 12.06 2.96
N PRO A 11 12.57 12.32 2.33
CA PRO A 11 12.92 13.67 1.86
C PRO A 11 11.99 14.17 0.75
N ASP A 12 11.49 13.26 -0.09
CA ASP A 12 10.68 13.58 -1.27
C ASP A 12 9.17 13.45 -1.00
N LEU A 13 8.75 13.50 0.27
CA LEU A 13 7.34 13.40 0.63
C LEU A 13 6.60 14.72 0.35
N GLU A 14 5.91 14.76 -0.78
CA GLU A 14 5.09 15.88 -1.20
C GLU A 14 3.80 15.95 -0.39
N ARG A 15 3.48 17.14 0.15
CA ARG A 15 2.28 17.37 0.96
C ARG A 15 1.40 18.43 0.33
N ALA A 16 0.09 18.17 0.28
CA ALA A 16 -0.91 19.12 -0.19
C ALA A 16 -2.15 19.07 0.72
N PRO A 17 -2.80 20.21 1.03
CA PRO A 17 -4.02 20.23 1.82
C PRO A 17 -5.10 19.32 1.23
N GLY A 18 -5.77 18.54 2.09
CA GLY A 18 -6.87 17.65 1.69
C GLY A 18 -6.46 16.43 0.87
N ARG A 19 -5.15 16.13 0.74
CA ARG A 19 -4.66 14.96 0.00
C ARG A 19 -3.69 14.14 0.87
N PRO A 20 -3.65 12.81 0.71
CA PRO A 20 -2.60 12.01 1.34
C PRO A 20 -1.23 12.47 0.79
N PRO A 21 -0.19 12.52 1.64
CA PRO A 21 1.17 12.75 1.19
C PRO A 21 1.57 11.79 0.07
N LEU A 22 2.23 12.32 -0.95
CA LEU A 22 2.67 11.56 -2.12
C LEU A 22 4.19 11.38 -2.06
N LEU A 23 4.64 10.14 -2.24
CA LEU A 23 6.05 9.80 -2.35
C LEU A 23 6.32 9.26 -3.77
N PRO A 24 7.06 9.99 -4.60
CA PRO A 24 7.60 9.45 -5.84
C PRO A 24 8.58 8.30 -5.53
N ALA A 25 8.51 7.25 -6.34
CA ALA A 25 9.40 6.10 -6.25
C ALA A 25 10.01 5.84 -7.63
N ASP A 26 11.32 5.61 -7.66
CA ASP A 26 12.04 5.09 -8.82
C ASP A 26 12.77 3.81 -8.37
N PRO A 27 12.11 2.65 -8.47
CA PRO A 27 12.68 1.39 -8.01
C PRO A 27 13.74 0.81 -8.95
N GLY A 28 13.98 1.41 -10.13
CA GLY A 28 14.92 0.85 -11.12
C GLY A 28 14.58 -0.57 -11.56
N GLY A 29 13.30 -0.96 -11.48
CA GLY A 29 12.82 -2.31 -11.78
C GLY A 29 12.69 -3.27 -10.59
N ASP A 30 13.15 -2.90 -9.39
CA ASP A 30 13.01 -3.70 -8.16
C ASP A 30 12.08 -3.02 -7.14
N ALA A 31 10.78 -3.07 -7.41
CA ALA A 31 9.78 -2.49 -6.51
C ALA A 31 9.77 -3.12 -5.11
N PRO A 32 9.84 -4.46 -4.94
CA PRO A 32 9.92 -5.07 -3.61
C PRO A 32 11.17 -4.66 -2.82
N GLY A 33 12.34 -4.61 -3.45
CA GLY A 33 13.57 -4.17 -2.79
C GLY A 33 13.53 -2.70 -2.36
N TRP A 34 12.98 -1.82 -3.21
CA TRP A 34 12.75 -0.42 -2.86
C TRP A 34 11.78 -0.30 -1.66
N ILE A 35 10.71 -1.08 -1.65
CA ILE A 35 9.75 -1.08 -0.54
C ILE A 35 10.38 -1.59 0.76
N ALA A 36 11.19 -2.66 0.68
CA ALA A 36 11.87 -3.22 1.84
C ALA A 36 12.83 -2.19 2.47
N SER A 37 13.58 -1.44 1.66
CA SER A 37 14.51 -0.42 2.13
C SER A 37 13.81 0.80 2.76
N HIS A 38 12.60 1.14 2.30
CA HIS A 38 11.81 2.26 2.81
C HIS A 38 10.75 1.84 3.85
N ARG A 39 10.62 0.56 4.18
CA ARG A 39 9.52 -0.01 4.99
C ARG A 39 9.27 0.75 6.29
N GLN A 40 10.32 1.04 7.06
CA GLN A 40 10.17 1.72 8.35
C GLN A 40 9.71 3.17 8.17
N ALA A 41 10.26 3.87 7.18
CA ALA A 41 9.90 5.24 6.84
C ALA A 41 8.45 5.36 6.35
N LEU A 42 8.02 4.45 5.48
CA LEU A 42 6.63 4.36 5.02
C LEU A 42 5.66 4.11 6.18
N ARG A 43 5.99 3.19 7.11
CA ARG A 43 5.13 2.91 8.28
C ARG A 43 5.05 4.09 9.24
N ALA A 44 6.14 4.81 9.46
CA ALA A 44 6.14 6.03 10.25
C ALA A 44 5.27 7.12 9.59
N ALA A 45 5.41 7.33 8.28
CA ALA A 45 4.62 8.30 7.55
C ALA A 45 3.11 7.96 7.53
N VAL A 46 2.74 6.68 7.41
CA VAL A 46 1.34 6.24 7.56
C VAL A 46 0.83 6.47 8.97
N THR A 47 1.66 6.25 9.99
CA THR A 47 1.28 6.52 11.40
C THR A 47 1.06 8.01 11.65
N GLU A 48 1.88 8.88 11.04
CA GLU A 48 1.78 10.34 11.18
C GLU A 48 0.62 10.94 10.37
N HIS A 49 0.41 10.46 9.14
CA HIS A 49 -0.49 11.10 8.17
C HIS A 49 -1.77 10.32 7.89
N GLY A 50 -1.93 9.12 8.44
CA GLY A 50 -3.06 8.21 8.23
C GLY A 50 -2.99 7.42 6.91
N ALA A 51 -2.39 8.00 5.85
CA ALA A 51 -2.15 7.34 4.57
C ALA A 51 -0.98 7.99 3.83
N VAL A 52 -0.35 7.23 2.91
CA VAL A 52 0.68 7.71 1.98
C VAL A 52 0.42 7.10 0.61
N LEU A 53 0.52 7.91 -0.44
CA LEU A 53 0.46 7.46 -1.83
C LEU A 53 1.88 7.29 -2.37
N VAL A 54 2.30 6.05 -2.64
CA VAL A 54 3.58 5.78 -3.33
C VAL A 54 3.32 5.65 -4.83
N ARG A 55 4.04 6.41 -5.65
CA ARG A 55 3.84 6.44 -7.11
C ARG A 55 5.13 6.12 -7.85
N GLY A 56 5.08 5.22 -8.82
CA GLY A 56 6.23 4.86 -9.68
C GLY A 56 6.77 3.44 -9.46
N LEU A 57 6.08 2.59 -8.69
CA LEU A 57 6.49 1.20 -8.44
C LEU A 57 6.33 0.24 -9.65
N ASP A 58 5.71 0.69 -10.73
CA ASP A 58 5.48 -0.10 -11.96
C ASP A 58 4.81 -1.48 -11.76
N LEU A 59 3.83 -1.58 -10.84
CA LEU A 59 3.12 -2.84 -10.60
C LEU A 59 2.20 -3.19 -11.78
N ARG A 60 2.41 -4.38 -12.37
CA ARG A 60 1.70 -4.82 -13.58
C ARG A 60 0.70 -5.95 -13.33
N ASP A 61 0.88 -6.72 -12.28
CA ASP A 61 0.07 -7.91 -12.00
C ASP A 61 -0.07 -8.20 -10.49
N ALA A 62 -0.83 -9.25 -10.19
CA ALA A 62 -1.07 -9.70 -8.82
C ALA A 62 0.21 -10.16 -8.11
N SER A 63 1.15 -10.79 -8.83
CA SER A 63 2.40 -11.30 -8.26
C SER A 63 3.31 -10.15 -7.80
N GLY A 64 3.45 -9.09 -8.60
CA GLY A 64 4.19 -7.89 -8.23
C GLY A 64 3.53 -7.17 -7.04
N THR A 65 2.20 -7.15 -7.00
CA THR A 65 1.43 -6.58 -5.88
C THR A 65 1.66 -7.37 -4.59
N ALA A 66 1.64 -8.71 -4.66
CA ALA A 66 1.92 -9.60 -3.53
C ALA A 66 3.36 -9.42 -3.01
N ALA A 67 4.35 -9.36 -3.91
CA ALA A 67 5.75 -9.16 -3.55
C ALA A 67 5.98 -7.83 -2.81
N VAL A 68 5.32 -6.74 -3.24
CA VAL A 68 5.36 -5.45 -2.53
C VAL A 68 4.67 -5.52 -1.17
N ARG A 69 3.50 -6.19 -1.06
CA ARG A 69 2.83 -6.40 0.24
C ARG A 69 3.76 -7.15 1.21
N ASP A 70 4.42 -8.19 0.74
CA ASP A 70 5.30 -9.02 1.56
C ASP A 70 6.56 -8.24 1.98
N ALA A 71 7.12 -7.43 1.08
CA ALA A 71 8.21 -6.51 1.39
C ALA A 71 7.83 -5.43 2.43
N LEU A 72 6.57 -4.95 2.41
CA LEU A 72 6.02 -4.12 3.50
C LEU A 72 5.87 -4.88 4.83
N GLY A 73 5.92 -6.21 4.79
CA GLY A 73 5.60 -7.12 5.88
C GLY A 73 4.14 -7.02 6.31
N ALA A 74 3.25 -6.80 5.36
CA ALA A 74 1.81 -6.93 5.57
C ALA A 74 1.42 -8.39 5.34
N LEU A 75 0.43 -8.86 6.09
CA LEU A 75 -0.07 -10.23 5.95
C LEU A 75 -1.03 -10.31 4.75
N PRO A 76 -1.06 -11.43 4.01
CA PRO A 76 -2.07 -11.67 3.00
C PRO A 76 -3.46 -11.68 3.64
N LEU A 77 -4.45 -11.14 2.94
CA LEU A 77 -5.84 -11.17 3.38
C LEU A 77 -6.46 -12.52 2.99
N ALA A 78 -7.02 -13.23 3.97
CA ALA A 78 -7.88 -14.38 3.71
C ALA A 78 -9.33 -13.89 3.58
N GLU A 79 -9.97 -14.16 2.44
CA GLU A 79 -11.38 -13.81 2.22
C GLU A 79 -12.27 -14.66 3.15
N ARG A 80 -13.16 -13.98 3.87
CA ARG A 80 -14.09 -14.60 4.84
C ARG A 80 -15.51 -14.07 4.68
N GLU A 81 -15.71 -13.08 3.82
CA GLU A 81 -16.99 -12.45 3.53
C GLU A 81 -17.78 -13.32 2.56
N THR A 82 -18.98 -13.72 2.99
CA THR A 82 -19.90 -14.56 2.20
C THR A 82 -20.88 -13.75 1.36
N PHE A 83 -21.25 -12.54 1.78
CA PHE A 83 -22.27 -11.75 1.10
C PHE A 83 -21.71 -10.92 -0.06
N ALA A 84 -20.43 -10.55 0.04
CA ALA A 84 -19.75 -9.67 -0.89
C ALA A 84 -18.32 -10.17 -1.17
N ALA A 85 -18.24 -11.47 -1.48
CA ALA A 85 -17.00 -12.20 -1.66
C ALA A 85 -16.12 -11.57 -2.75
N ARG A 86 -14.82 -11.44 -2.47
CA ARG A 86 -13.82 -10.99 -3.44
C ARG A 86 -13.26 -12.18 -4.20
N GLU A 87 -12.89 -11.94 -5.44
CA GLU A 87 -12.24 -12.94 -6.27
C GLU A 87 -10.74 -13.00 -5.91
N PRO A 88 -10.17 -14.20 -5.70
CA PRO A 88 -8.75 -14.34 -5.50
C PRO A 88 -7.99 -14.24 -6.83
N TYR A 89 -7.02 -13.34 -6.90
CA TYR A 89 -6.09 -13.24 -8.04
C TYR A 89 -4.82 -14.06 -7.85
N GLY A 90 -4.66 -14.71 -6.69
CA GLY A 90 -3.46 -15.48 -6.32
C GLY A 90 -2.61 -14.74 -5.28
N ASP A 91 -1.73 -15.49 -4.61
CA ASP A 91 -0.74 -14.97 -3.66
C ASP A 91 -1.30 -14.05 -2.57
N GLY A 92 -2.55 -14.26 -2.15
CA GLY A 92 -3.22 -13.42 -1.13
C GLY A 92 -3.62 -12.02 -1.61
N VAL A 93 -3.64 -11.80 -2.93
CA VAL A 93 -4.25 -10.63 -3.58
C VAL A 93 -5.68 -10.97 -3.94
N LEU A 94 -6.59 -10.07 -3.56
CA LEU A 94 -8.03 -10.19 -3.78
C LEU A 94 -8.50 -9.00 -4.65
N SER A 95 -9.56 -9.22 -5.42
CA SER A 95 -10.26 -8.15 -6.12
C SER A 95 -10.92 -7.17 -5.13
N ALA A 96 -11.38 -6.03 -5.64
CA ALA A 96 -12.33 -5.21 -4.89
C ALA A 96 -13.67 -5.94 -4.76
N THR A 97 -14.44 -5.62 -3.71
CA THR A 97 -15.81 -6.12 -3.59
C THR A 97 -16.61 -5.72 -4.83
N PRO A 98 -17.35 -6.66 -5.48
CA PRO A 98 -18.16 -6.34 -6.65
C PRO A 98 -19.14 -5.21 -6.34
N TRP A 99 -19.11 -4.17 -7.15
CA TRP A 99 -20.03 -3.04 -7.05
C TRP A 99 -20.53 -2.66 -8.45
N PRO A 100 -21.82 -2.35 -8.64
CA PRO A 100 -22.33 -1.94 -9.94
C PRO A 100 -21.57 -0.71 -10.46
N SER A 101 -20.99 -0.81 -11.67
CA SER A 101 -20.18 0.26 -12.26
C SER A 101 -20.94 1.56 -12.52
N ASN A 102 -22.27 1.47 -12.58
CA ASN A 102 -23.17 2.60 -12.77
C ASN A 102 -23.71 3.20 -11.46
N GLN A 103 -23.24 2.74 -10.30
CA GLN A 103 -23.70 3.23 -9.00
C GLN A 103 -22.53 3.84 -8.21
N PRO A 104 -22.69 5.04 -7.62
CA PRO A 104 -21.67 5.58 -6.72
C PRO A 104 -21.61 4.74 -5.43
N MET A 105 -20.40 4.46 -4.96
CA MET A 105 -20.23 4.06 -3.56
C MET A 105 -20.35 5.30 -2.70
N CYS A 106 -21.45 5.43 -1.95
CA CYS A 106 -21.58 6.51 -0.99
C CYS A 106 -20.49 6.37 0.08
N MET A 107 -19.52 7.29 0.08
CA MET A 107 -18.58 7.39 1.19
C MET A 107 -19.37 7.75 2.44
N ARG A 108 -19.34 6.86 3.43
CA ARG A 108 -19.78 7.18 4.79
C ARG A 108 -18.57 7.77 5.53
N PRO A 109 -18.72 8.91 6.22
CA PRO A 109 -17.65 9.49 7.03
C PRO A 109 -17.28 8.58 8.21
#